data_AF-A0AAV0HHP6-F1
#
_entry.id   AF-A0AAV0HHP6-F1
#
_cell.length_a   1.000
_cell.length_b   1.000
_cell.length_c   1.000
_cell.angle_alpha   90.00
_cell.angle_beta   90.00
_cell.angle_gamma   90.00
#
_symmetry.space_group_name_H-M   'P 1'
#
loop_
_entity.id
_entity.type
_entity.pdbx_description
1 polymer ?
#
loop_
_entity_poly.entity_id
_entity_poly.type
_entity_poly.pdbx_seq_one_letter_code
_entity_poly.pdbx_strand_id
1 'polypeptide(L)'
;MDEAAHVCSDYRPTARQLWKPPIGTVELGIIGCRNLLPMKAIDGKGCTDAYCVAKYGPKWIRTRTVSDSLDPRWNEQYTWRVFDPSTVLTMGIFDSSGASESEGEKSATRPDLRMGKVRIRISSLETGKVYRNSYPLIVLTNNGVKKMGEIEVAVRFIRSAPTLDFLHVYTQPLLPLMHHVKPLGVVQQEVLRSTAVKIIAVHLSRSEPPMRREVVLHMLDADTHAFSMRKVRANWVRIINVIAGVIDIVRWIDDTRVWKNPTATVLVHALLVLLVWFPDLIVPTLAFYVFAIGAWNYRFLRSSKAALPHFDPKLSLAEAVDREELDEEFDGMPSGRSPETVRARYDKLRAVGARVQTVLGDLAAQGERVQALVTWRDPRATGIFVGLCFVVAMILYLVPTKMVAMASGFYCFRHPIFRDRMPSPALNFFRRLPSLSDRLM
;
A
#
# COMPACT_ATOMS: atom_id res chain seq x y z
N MET A 1 9.87 -11.20 9.05
CA MET A 1 9.12 -9.94 9.15
C MET A 1 7.80 -10.24 9.83
N ASP A 2 7.39 -9.38 10.74
CA ASP A 2 6.12 -9.45 11.46
C ASP A 2 4.96 -8.85 10.64
N GLU A 3 5.28 -7.97 9.69
CA GLU A 3 4.33 -7.36 8.73
C GLU A 3 4.36 -8.01 7.35
N ALA A 4 3.27 -7.87 6.60
CA ALA A 4 3.23 -8.25 5.20
C ALA A 4 4.09 -7.30 4.34
N ALA A 5 4.70 -7.83 3.27
CA ALA A 5 5.71 -7.10 2.49
C ALA A 5 5.22 -5.80 1.83
N HIS A 6 3.91 -5.64 1.62
CA HIS A 6 3.31 -4.47 0.98
C HIS A 6 2.96 -3.33 1.96
N VAL A 7 2.88 -3.62 3.27
CA VAL A 7 2.62 -2.63 4.34
C VAL A 7 3.79 -2.53 5.32
N CYS A 8 4.95 -3.05 4.94
CA CYS A 8 6.07 -3.17 5.85
C CYS A 8 6.69 -1.80 6.16
N SER A 9 6.99 -1.61 7.44
CA SER A 9 7.58 -0.40 7.99
C SER A 9 9.12 -0.48 8.06
N ASP A 10 9.71 -1.67 7.89
CA ASP A 10 11.17 -1.87 7.89
C ASP A 10 11.60 -3.12 7.11
N TYR A 11 12.47 -2.92 6.10
CA TYR A 11 13.02 -3.98 5.27
C TYR A 11 14.47 -4.37 5.65
N ARG A 12 14.99 -3.83 6.75
CA ARG A 12 16.38 -4.07 7.15
C ARG A 12 16.61 -5.54 7.55
N PRO A 13 17.81 -6.07 7.29
CA PRO A 13 18.21 -7.38 7.80
C PRO A 13 18.36 -7.35 9.32
N THR A 14 18.16 -8.50 9.98
CA THR A 14 18.35 -8.64 11.44
C THR A 14 19.77 -8.29 11.87
N ALA A 15 20.77 -8.64 11.05
CA ALA A 15 22.17 -8.35 11.30
C ALA A 15 22.48 -6.86 11.11
N ARG A 16 22.87 -6.17 12.19
CA ARG A 16 23.17 -4.73 12.19
C ARG A 16 24.33 -4.35 11.27
N GLN A 17 25.28 -5.27 11.02
CA GLN A 17 26.41 -5.01 10.12
C GLN A 17 25.97 -4.76 8.67
N LEU A 18 24.79 -5.26 8.28
CA LEU A 18 24.24 -5.14 6.93
C LEU A 18 23.29 -3.95 6.79
N TRP A 19 23.21 -3.08 7.81
CA TRP A 19 22.32 -1.91 7.77
C TRP A 19 22.89 -0.81 6.87
N LYS A 20 22.03 -0.30 6.01
CA LYS A 20 22.31 0.88 5.19
C LYS A 20 22.16 2.16 6.02
N PRO A 21 22.82 3.27 5.66
CA PRO A 21 22.60 4.55 6.33
C PRO A 21 21.14 5.01 6.16
N PRO A 22 20.60 5.78 7.13
CA PRO A 22 19.26 6.32 7.04
C PRO A 22 19.18 7.38 5.94
N ILE A 23 18.09 7.32 5.16
CA ILE A 23 17.81 8.23 4.05
C ILE A 23 17.24 9.56 4.57
N GLY A 24 16.54 9.51 5.70
CA GLY A 24 15.92 10.67 6.32
C GLY A 24 15.31 10.35 7.67
N THR A 25 14.57 11.31 8.20
CA THR A 25 13.78 11.17 9.41
C THR A 25 12.32 11.51 9.11
N VAL A 26 11.40 10.77 9.71
CA VAL A 26 9.98 11.12 9.72
C VAL A 26 9.63 11.64 11.10
N GLU A 27 8.98 12.80 11.12
CA GLU A 27 8.42 13.42 12.31
C GLU A 27 6.90 13.24 12.27
N LEU A 28 6.34 12.64 13.31
CA LEU A 28 4.91 12.48 13.51
C LEU A 28 4.47 13.32 14.70
N GLY A 29 3.56 14.25 14.50
CA GLY A 29 2.78 14.90 15.53
C GLY A 29 1.40 14.28 15.59
N ILE A 30 1.08 13.58 16.67
CA ILE A 30 -0.27 13.07 16.97
C ILE A 30 -0.99 14.18 17.76
N ILE A 31 -1.87 14.92 17.08
CA ILE A 31 -2.52 16.09 17.67
C ILE A 31 -3.68 15.63 18.54
N GLY A 32 -4.64 14.92 17.96
CA GLY A 32 -5.87 14.54 18.64
C GLY A 32 -6.87 13.85 17.71
N CYS A 33 -8.03 13.51 18.25
CA CYS A 33 -9.19 13.11 17.45
C CYS A 33 -10.31 14.14 17.55
N ARG A 34 -11.21 14.12 16.57
CA ARG A 34 -12.44 14.91 16.54
C ARG A 34 -13.65 14.03 16.27
N ASN A 35 -14.77 14.37 16.90
CA ASN A 35 -16.07 13.73 16.69
C ASN A 35 -16.00 12.21 16.85
N LEU A 36 -15.32 11.71 17.90
CA LEU A 36 -15.33 10.28 18.17
C LEU A 36 -16.74 9.82 18.54
N LEU A 37 -17.13 8.64 18.07
CA LEU A 37 -18.35 7.99 18.54
C LEU A 37 -18.16 7.44 19.96
N PRO A 38 -19.17 7.56 20.84
CA PRO A 38 -19.10 7.01 22.19
C PRO A 38 -19.05 5.48 22.12
N MET A 39 -18.06 4.88 22.77
CA MET A 39 -17.86 3.43 22.82
C MET A 39 -18.44 2.81 24.08
N LYS A 40 -18.57 3.62 25.13
CA LYS A 40 -19.15 3.25 26.42
C LYS A 40 -20.24 4.25 26.78
N ALA A 41 -21.16 3.82 27.61
CA ALA A 41 -22.09 4.70 28.28
C ALA A 41 -21.84 4.56 29.78
N ILE A 42 -21.38 5.62 30.42
CA ILE A 42 -21.27 5.72 31.87
C ILE A 42 -22.28 6.77 32.30
N ASP A 43 -23.19 6.42 33.22
CA ASP A 43 -24.24 7.30 33.74
C ASP A 43 -25.12 7.96 32.66
N GLY A 44 -25.41 7.23 31.57
CA GLY A 44 -26.22 7.72 30.45
C GLY A 44 -25.49 8.70 29.52
N LYS A 45 -24.26 9.09 29.84
CA LYS A 45 -23.38 9.90 28.98
C LYS A 45 -22.45 8.99 28.18
N GLY A 46 -22.43 9.18 26.87
CA GLY A 46 -21.50 8.46 25.99
C GLY A 46 -20.07 8.95 26.20
N CYS A 47 -19.17 8.05 26.59
CA CYS A 47 -17.76 8.34 26.86
C CYS A 47 -16.83 7.39 26.10
N THR A 48 -15.60 7.85 25.87
CA THR A 48 -14.53 7.09 25.20
C THR A 48 -13.20 7.44 25.88
N ASP A 49 -12.40 6.42 26.17
CA ASP A 49 -11.07 6.54 26.77
C ASP A 49 -10.01 6.28 25.69
N ALA A 50 -9.76 7.26 24.84
CA ALA A 50 -8.99 7.07 23.63
C ALA A 50 -7.47 7.15 23.87
N TYR A 51 -6.73 6.28 23.19
CA TYR A 51 -5.29 6.39 22.98
C TYR A 51 -4.90 5.98 21.56
N CYS A 52 -3.76 6.48 21.09
CA CYS A 52 -3.20 6.15 19.79
C CYS A 52 -1.96 5.28 19.94
N VAL A 53 -1.81 4.30 19.04
CA VAL A 53 -0.61 3.49 18.90
C VAL A 53 -0.01 3.75 17.53
N ALA A 54 1.25 4.14 17.47
CA ALA A 54 2.00 4.32 16.25
C ALA A 54 3.13 3.28 16.16
N LYS A 55 3.28 2.68 14.98
CA LYS A 55 4.34 1.73 14.68
C LYS A 55 5.13 2.18 13.46
N TYR A 56 6.45 2.23 13.60
CA TYR A 56 7.37 2.38 12.47
C TYR A 56 8.67 1.61 12.72
N GLY A 57 8.91 0.61 11.89
CA GLY A 57 9.96 -0.38 12.06
C GLY A 57 9.83 -1.13 13.38
N PRO A 58 10.93 -1.30 14.14
CA PRO A 58 10.88 -2.02 15.42
C PRO A 58 10.29 -1.18 16.56
N LYS A 59 10.07 0.13 16.37
CA LYS A 59 9.63 1.03 17.43
C LYS A 59 8.10 1.09 17.47
N TRP A 60 7.57 0.79 18.65
CA TRP A 60 6.17 0.94 19.00
C TRP A 60 6.01 2.10 19.97
N ILE A 61 4.99 2.90 19.75
CA ILE A 61 4.70 4.07 20.55
C ILE A 61 3.22 4.03 20.92
N ARG A 62 2.92 4.31 22.18
CA ARG A 62 1.57 4.46 22.69
C ARG A 62 1.46 5.82 23.36
N THR A 63 0.46 6.61 22.97
CA THR A 63 0.18 7.91 23.59
C THR A 63 -0.47 7.74 24.96
N ARG A 64 -0.54 8.81 25.74
CA ARG A 64 -1.35 8.81 26.97
C ARG A 64 -2.83 8.51 26.67
N THR A 65 -3.52 7.85 27.59
CA THR A 65 -4.98 7.68 27.50
C THR A 65 -5.65 8.97 27.94
N VAL A 66 -6.59 9.49 27.14
CA VAL A 66 -7.45 10.61 27.52
C VAL A 66 -8.84 10.06 27.79
N SER A 67 -9.29 10.18 29.04
CA SER A 67 -10.56 9.61 29.51
C SER A 67 -11.74 10.58 29.33
N ASP A 68 -12.96 10.02 29.25
CA ASP A 68 -14.25 10.73 29.10
C ASP A 68 -14.21 11.89 28.07
N SER A 69 -13.65 11.64 26.88
CA SER A 69 -13.56 12.66 25.84
C SER A 69 -13.80 12.10 24.44
N LEU A 70 -14.71 12.75 23.71
CA LEU A 70 -14.96 12.47 22.29
C LEU A 70 -14.01 13.27 21.36
N ASP A 71 -13.26 14.23 21.91
CA ASP A 71 -12.28 15.06 21.20
C ASP A 71 -10.92 15.05 21.93
N PRO A 72 -10.30 13.87 22.13
CA PRO A 72 -9.06 13.73 22.89
C PRO A 72 -7.91 14.49 22.22
N ARG A 73 -7.10 15.19 23.03
CA ARG A 73 -5.91 15.91 22.57
C ARG A 73 -4.65 15.36 23.23
N TRP A 74 -3.76 14.78 22.44
CA TRP A 74 -2.48 14.24 22.89
C TRP A 74 -1.36 15.27 22.72
N ASN A 75 -1.28 15.90 21.54
CA ASN A 75 -0.19 16.82 21.17
C ASN A 75 1.21 16.23 21.41
N GLU A 76 1.39 14.97 21.03
CA GLU A 76 2.65 14.24 21.21
C GLU A 76 3.43 14.18 19.89
N GLN A 77 4.75 14.35 19.94
CA GLN A 77 5.62 14.33 18.76
C GLN A 77 6.66 13.22 18.86
N TYR A 78 6.86 12.51 17.75
CA TYR A 78 7.75 11.37 17.66
C TYR A 78 8.59 11.41 16.39
N THR A 79 9.80 10.86 16.46
CA THR A 79 10.74 10.85 15.34
C THR A 79 11.32 9.47 15.09
N TRP A 80 11.40 9.08 13.82
CA TRP A 80 12.02 7.83 13.39
C TRP A 80 12.98 8.04 12.24
N ARG A 81 13.99 7.17 12.18
CA ARG A 81 14.92 7.09 11.05
C ARG A 81 14.31 6.25 9.94
N VAL A 82 14.24 6.80 8.74
CA VAL A 82 13.72 6.16 7.55
C VAL A 82 14.88 5.59 6.74
N PHE A 83 14.81 4.30 6.42
CA PHE A 83 15.82 3.59 5.63
C PHE A 83 15.36 3.24 4.22
N ASP A 84 14.06 3.35 3.96
CA ASP A 84 13.49 3.09 2.64
C ASP A 84 12.23 3.96 2.43
N PRO A 85 12.10 4.70 1.30
CA PRO A 85 10.92 5.51 1.02
C PRO A 85 9.63 4.69 0.85
N SER A 86 9.69 3.41 0.47
CA SER A 86 8.48 2.60 0.28
C SER A 86 7.90 2.05 1.59
N THR A 87 8.44 2.44 2.74
CA THR A 87 7.93 2.03 4.06
C THR A 87 6.63 2.74 4.41
N VAL A 88 5.83 2.09 5.26
CA VAL A 88 4.52 2.58 5.69
C VAL A 88 4.54 2.86 7.19
N LEU A 89 4.15 4.08 7.57
CA LEU A 89 3.86 4.45 8.95
C LEU A 89 2.42 4.04 9.27
N THR A 90 2.24 3.26 10.33
CA THR A 90 0.92 2.76 10.74
C THR A 90 0.54 3.36 12.09
N MET A 91 -0.69 3.87 12.18
CA MET A 91 -1.29 4.40 13.39
C MET A 91 -2.65 3.74 13.63
N GLY A 92 -2.95 3.37 14.86
CA GLY A 92 -4.24 2.83 15.27
C GLY A 92 -4.79 3.58 16.48
N ILE A 93 -6.10 3.76 16.53
CA ILE A 93 -6.79 4.42 17.64
C ILE A 93 -7.64 3.37 18.35
N PHE A 94 -7.53 3.35 19.67
CA PHE A 94 -8.15 2.36 20.52
C PHE A 94 -8.80 3.03 21.71
N ASP A 95 -9.90 2.43 22.17
CA ASP A 95 -10.58 2.77 23.41
C ASP A 95 -10.08 1.83 24.52
N SER A 96 -9.49 2.40 25.57
CA SER A 96 -8.95 1.64 26.69
C SER A 96 -10.08 1.21 27.60
N SER A 97 -10.25 -0.08 27.78
CA SER A 97 -11.35 -0.66 28.55
C SER A 97 -11.18 -0.60 30.09
N GLY A 98 -10.11 0.02 30.61
CA GLY A 98 -9.73 -0.11 32.03
C GLY A 98 -9.69 1.20 32.82
N ALA A 99 -10.80 1.54 33.50
CA ALA A 99 -10.86 2.36 34.72
C ALA A 99 -12.22 2.29 35.46
N SER A 100 -13.05 1.25 35.25
CA SER A 100 -14.20 0.98 36.12
C SER A 100 -14.00 -0.36 36.82
N GLU A 101 -12.95 -0.43 37.65
CA GLU A 101 -12.87 -1.45 38.69
C GLU A 101 -13.89 -1.06 39.77
N SER A 102 -15.14 -1.50 39.63
CA SER A 102 -15.94 -1.75 40.82
C SER A 102 -15.30 -2.94 41.52
N GLU A 103 -14.73 -2.69 42.69
CA GLU A 103 -14.22 -3.72 43.61
C GLU A 103 -15.27 -4.83 43.77
N GLY A 104 -15.06 -6.01 43.17
CA GLY A 104 -16.00 -7.11 43.35
C GLY A 104 -15.80 -8.37 42.53
N GLU A 105 -15.37 -8.29 41.26
CA GLU A 105 -15.28 -9.50 40.42
C GLU A 105 -14.01 -9.52 39.58
N LYS A 106 -13.17 -10.54 39.82
CA LYS A 106 -12.06 -10.96 38.95
C LYS A 106 -12.60 -11.56 37.64
N SER A 107 -13.43 -10.82 36.92
CA SER A 107 -13.87 -11.18 35.57
C SER A 107 -12.92 -10.57 34.55
N ALA A 108 -12.62 -11.33 33.50
CA ALA A 108 -11.60 -11.02 32.51
C ALA A 108 -11.67 -9.56 32.06
N THR A 109 -10.56 -8.82 32.23
CA THR A 109 -10.44 -7.44 31.76
C THR A 109 -10.89 -7.36 30.30
N ARG A 110 -11.90 -6.54 30.02
CA ARG A 110 -12.47 -6.43 28.68
C ARG A 110 -11.37 -6.12 27.63
N PRO A 111 -11.54 -6.59 26.39
CA PRO A 111 -10.64 -6.23 25.31
C PRO A 111 -10.70 -4.73 25.02
N ASP A 112 -9.59 -4.14 24.56
CA ASP A 112 -9.60 -2.74 24.12
C ASP A 112 -10.28 -2.67 22.74
N LEU A 113 -11.24 -1.75 22.58
CA LEU A 113 -11.99 -1.65 21.33
C LEU A 113 -11.20 -0.84 20.29
N ARG A 114 -11.14 -1.36 19.07
CA ARG A 114 -10.55 -0.67 17.91
C ARG A 114 -11.50 0.38 17.34
N MET A 115 -11.00 1.60 17.13
CA MET A 115 -11.77 2.71 16.56
C MET A 115 -11.33 3.07 15.13
N GLY A 116 -10.11 2.72 14.73
CA GLY A 116 -9.66 2.91 13.35
C GLY A 116 -8.17 2.74 13.17
N LYS A 117 -7.75 2.62 11.92
CA LYS A 117 -6.34 2.45 11.52
C LYS A 117 -6.04 3.35 10.33
N VAL A 118 -4.91 4.06 10.39
CA VAL A 118 -4.43 4.96 9.35
C VAL A 118 -3.02 4.52 8.95
N ARG A 119 -2.80 4.40 7.63
CA ARG A 119 -1.49 4.07 7.05
C ARG A 119 -1.03 5.20 6.15
N ILE A 120 0.19 5.66 6.34
CA ILE A 120 0.81 6.72 5.55
C ILE A 120 2.11 6.19 4.97
N ARG A 121 2.16 6.02 3.64
CA ARG A 121 3.41 5.65 2.95
C ARG A 121 4.33 6.86 2.89
N ILE A 122 5.59 6.67 3.28
CA ILE A 122 6.58 7.77 3.32
C ILE A 122 6.83 8.36 1.93
N SER A 123 6.76 7.55 0.87
CA SER A 123 6.96 8.01 -0.50
C SER A 123 5.92 9.04 -0.98
N SER A 124 4.73 9.09 -0.37
CA SER A 124 3.72 10.10 -0.68
C SER A 124 4.02 11.49 -0.09
N LEU A 125 5.00 11.60 0.81
CA LEU A 125 5.35 12.84 1.50
C LEU A 125 6.42 13.64 0.75
N GLU A 126 6.17 14.94 0.53
CA GLU A 126 7.17 15.89 0.06
C GLU A 126 8.22 16.19 1.14
N THR A 127 9.49 16.31 0.73
CA THR A 127 10.61 16.57 1.64
C THR A 127 10.48 17.97 2.22
N GLY A 128 10.57 18.08 3.55
CA GLY A 128 10.55 19.34 4.28
C GLY A 128 9.16 19.95 4.50
N LYS A 129 8.14 19.48 3.78
CA LYS A 129 6.75 19.95 3.91
C LYS A 129 6.04 19.28 5.09
N VAL A 130 5.34 20.08 5.88
CA VAL A 130 4.48 19.60 6.97
C VAL A 130 3.08 19.37 6.43
N TYR A 131 2.59 18.14 6.54
CA TYR A 131 1.22 17.78 6.20
C TYR A 131 0.40 17.70 7.48
N ARG A 132 -0.51 18.65 7.68
CA ARG A 132 -1.47 18.65 8.78
C ARG A 132 -2.85 18.34 8.22
N ASN A 133 -3.27 17.08 8.30
CA ASN A 133 -4.53 16.61 7.74
C ASN A 133 -5.35 15.84 8.79
N SER A 134 -6.66 15.84 8.59
CA SER A 134 -7.61 15.04 9.36
C SER A 134 -7.97 13.78 8.56
N TYR A 135 -7.80 12.61 9.16
CA TYR A 135 -8.08 11.32 8.54
C TYR A 135 -9.31 10.67 9.16
N PRO A 136 -10.31 10.23 8.37
CA PRO A 136 -11.47 9.56 8.92
C PRO A 136 -11.10 8.19 9.50
N LEU A 137 -11.56 7.93 10.72
CA LEU A 137 -11.45 6.64 11.39
C LEU A 137 -12.64 5.79 11.00
N ILE A 138 -12.37 4.70 10.29
CA ILE A 138 -13.40 3.82 9.74
C ILE A 138 -13.14 2.41 10.22
N VAL A 139 -14.16 1.78 10.82
CA VAL A 139 -14.12 0.40 11.31
C VAL A 139 -15.24 -0.39 10.67
N LEU A 140 -14.91 -1.63 10.31
CA LEU A 140 -15.89 -2.61 9.87
C LEU A 140 -16.44 -3.32 11.10
N THR A 141 -17.75 -3.30 11.23
CA THR A 141 -18.51 -4.09 12.22
C THR A 141 -19.50 -4.98 11.50
N ASN A 142 -20.06 -6.00 12.16
CA ASN A 142 -21.04 -6.92 11.56
C ASN A 142 -22.25 -6.21 10.93
N ASN A 143 -22.56 -4.98 11.38
CA ASN A 143 -23.64 -4.14 10.87
C ASN A 143 -23.22 -3.21 9.71
N GLY A 144 -22.00 -3.38 9.18
CA GLY A 144 -21.44 -2.56 8.11
C GLY A 144 -20.33 -1.62 8.59
N VAL A 145 -20.00 -0.68 7.71
CA VAL A 145 -18.95 0.32 7.93
C VAL A 145 -19.46 1.41 8.86
N LYS A 146 -18.73 1.65 9.96
CA LYS A 146 -18.98 2.76 10.87
C LYS A 146 -17.83 3.75 10.82
N LYS A 147 -18.15 5.02 10.57
CA LYS A 147 -17.21 6.13 10.74
C LYS A 147 -17.17 6.48 12.23
N MET A 148 -16.04 6.18 12.87
CA MET A 148 -15.86 6.31 14.32
C MET A 148 -15.34 7.68 14.74
N GLY A 149 -15.00 8.55 13.79
CA GLY A 149 -14.52 9.92 14.02
C GLY A 149 -13.41 10.30 13.03
N GLU A 150 -12.60 11.29 13.40
CA GLU A 150 -11.45 11.74 12.59
C GLU A 150 -10.21 11.90 13.48
N ILE A 151 -9.01 11.57 12.97
CA ILE A 151 -7.73 11.82 13.64
C ILE A 151 -6.97 12.95 12.95
N GLU A 152 -6.52 13.93 13.74
CA GLU A 152 -5.66 15.01 13.27
C GLU A 152 -4.19 14.63 13.46
N VAL A 153 -3.46 14.57 12.35
CA VAL A 153 -2.05 14.17 12.35
C VAL A 153 -1.23 15.18 11.56
N ALA A 154 -0.08 15.54 12.12
CA ALA A 154 0.97 16.28 11.44
C ALA A 154 2.10 15.32 11.05
N VAL A 155 2.42 15.17 9.77
CA VAL A 155 3.55 14.35 9.33
C VAL A 155 4.51 15.18 8.49
N ARG A 156 5.80 15.05 8.78
CA ARG A 156 6.87 15.69 8.02
C ARG A 156 7.98 14.67 7.72
N PHE A 157 8.40 14.61 6.46
CA PHE A 157 9.58 13.85 6.08
C PHE A 157 10.76 14.79 5.84
N ILE A 158 11.85 14.60 6.58
CA ILE A 158 13.10 15.35 6.45
C ILE A 158 14.13 14.43 5.82
N ARG A 159 14.64 14.81 4.66
CA ARG A 159 15.70 14.06 3.97
C ARG A 159 17.04 14.41 4.61
N SER A 160 17.82 13.38 4.95
CA SER A 160 19.19 13.51 5.46
C SER A 160 20.22 13.20 4.37
N ALA A 161 19.96 12.19 3.53
CA ALA A 161 20.85 11.77 2.46
C ALA A 161 20.81 12.72 1.24
N PRO A 162 21.90 12.88 0.48
CA PRO A 162 21.94 13.56 -0.83
C PRO A 162 20.85 13.06 -1.81
N THR A 163 20.53 13.87 -2.81
CA THR A 163 19.49 13.52 -3.79
C THR A 163 19.84 12.24 -4.54
N LEU A 164 21.09 12.09 -4.99
CA LEU A 164 21.53 10.91 -5.73
C LEU A 164 21.41 9.63 -4.91
N ASP A 165 21.82 9.65 -3.64
CA ASP A 165 21.69 8.49 -2.74
C ASP A 165 20.23 8.12 -2.50
N PHE A 166 19.35 9.12 -2.38
CA PHE A 166 17.91 8.90 -2.27
C PHE A 166 17.33 8.24 -3.53
N LEU A 167 17.77 8.66 -4.72
CA LEU A 167 17.31 8.06 -5.99
C LEU A 167 17.89 6.65 -6.19
N HIS A 168 19.15 6.44 -5.79
CA HIS A 168 19.81 5.13 -5.87
C HIS A 168 19.10 4.08 -5.02
N VAL A 169 18.47 4.47 -3.91
CA VAL A 169 17.68 3.52 -3.11
C VAL A 169 16.58 2.85 -3.94
N TYR A 170 15.95 3.55 -4.88
CA TYR A 170 14.89 2.94 -5.70
C TYR A 170 15.37 1.79 -6.60
N THR A 171 16.65 1.77 -6.97
CA THR A 171 17.21 0.70 -7.82
C THR A 171 17.64 -0.52 -7.00
N GLN A 172 17.82 -0.35 -5.69
CA GLN A 172 18.28 -1.40 -4.79
C GLN A 172 17.17 -2.42 -4.47
N PRO A 173 17.52 -3.69 -4.22
CA PRO A 173 16.56 -4.69 -3.78
C PRO A 173 15.92 -4.27 -2.45
N LEU A 174 14.61 -4.50 -2.36
CA LEU A 174 13.81 -4.20 -1.17
C LEU A 174 14.19 -5.13 -0.01
N LEU A 175 14.33 -6.43 -0.29
CA LEU A 175 14.65 -7.43 0.71
C LEU A 175 16.15 -7.76 0.75
N PRO A 176 16.67 -8.21 1.90
CA PRO A 176 18.02 -8.72 2.01
C PRO A 176 18.30 -9.87 1.03
N LEU A 177 19.57 -9.99 0.60
CA LEU A 177 20.02 -10.96 -0.40
C LEU A 177 19.57 -12.40 -0.12
N MET A 178 19.60 -12.82 1.15
CA MET A 178 19.24 -14.18 1.56
C MET A 178 17.81 -14.58 1.15
N HIS A 179 16.86 -13.63 1.15
CA HIS A 179 15.48 -13.90 0.75
C HIS A 179 15.30 -14.12 -0.75
N HIS A 180 16.27 -13.68 -1.57
CA HIS A 180 16.27 -13.91 -3.02
C HIS A 180 17.00 -15.19 -3.40
N VAL A 181 18.06 -15.54 -2.67
CA VAL A 181 18.86 -16.74 -2.94
C VAL A 181 18.16 -18.00 -2.42
N LYS A 182 17.51 -17.93 -1.26
CA LYS A 182 16.74 -19.02 -0.65
C LYS A 182 15.39 -18.47 -0.16
N PRO A 183 14.39 -18.35 -1.04
CA PRO A 183 13.08 -17.86 -0.64
C PRO A 183 12.43 -18.84 0.33
N LEU A 184 11.79 -18.31 1.36
CA LEU A 184 10.95 -19.11 2.26
C LEU A 184 9.64 -19.47 1.52
N GLY A 185 9.12 -20.66 1.77
CA GLY A 185 7.80 -21.03 1.27
C GLY A 185 6.72 -20.12 1.87
N VAL A 186 5.65 -19.86 1.12
CA VAL A 186 4.55 -18.97 1.56
C VAL A 186 3.96 -19.42 2.90
N VAL A 187 3.77 -20.72 3.08
CA VAL A 187 3.26 -21.32 4.32
C VAL A 187 4.24 -21.10 5.49
N GLN A 188 5.53 -21.30 5.25
CA GLN A 188 6.56 -21.09 6.28
C GLN A 188 6.64 -19.63 6.70
N GLN A 189 6.53 -18.70 5.74
CA GLN A 189 6.50 -17.27 6.03
C GLN A 189 5.33 -16.90 6.92
N GLU A 190 4.15 -17.47 6.67
CA GLU A 190 2.94 -17.21 7.45
C GLU A 190 3.02 -17.77 8.88
N VAL A 191 3.56 -18.98 9.03
CA VAL A 191 3.81 -19.59 10.35
C VAL A 191 4.82 -18.77 11.16
N LEU A 192 5.92 -18.33 10.53
CA LEU A 192 6.92 -17.49 11.18
C LEU A 192 6.35 -16.12 11.57
N ARG A 193 5.53 -15.52 10.69
CA ARG A 193 4.88 -14.23 10.94
C ARG A 193 3.91 -14.32 12.13
N SER A 194 3.03 -15.32 12.14
CA SER A 194 2.09 -15.53 13.25
C SER A 194 2.81 -15.80 14.58
N THR A 195 3.93 -16.52 14.56
CA THR A 195 4.76 -16.76 15.74
C THR A 195 5.43 -15.47 16.23
N ALA A 196 5.99 -14.67 15.32
CA ALA A 196 6.60 -13.38 15.66
C ALA A 196 5.59 -12.42 16.30
N VAL A 197 4.37 -12.35 15.75
CA VAL A 197 3.28 -11.54 16.31
C VAL A 197 2.94 -11.95 17.74
N LYS A 198 2.85 -13.26 18.03
CA LYS A 198 2.58 -13.76 19.39
C LYS A 198 3.68 -13.34 20.37
N ILE A 199 4.95 -13.43 19.97
CA ILE A 199 6.10 -13.03 20.80
C ILE A 199 6.06 -11.53 21.07
N ILE A 200 5.81 -10.70 20.04
CA ILE A 200 5.71 -9.25 20.19
C ILE A 200 4.54 -8.88 21.11
N ALA A 201 3.39 -9.54 20.99
CA ALA A 201 2.24 -9.29 21.86
C ALA A 201 2.56 -9.57 23.34
N VAL A 202 3.28 -10.64 23.64
CA VAL A 202 3.71 -10.97 25.02
C VAL A 202 4.77 -9.98 25.53
N HIS A 203 5.66 -9.51 24.66
CA HIS A 203 6.67 -8.52 25.05
C HIS A 203 6.02 -7.15 25.36
N LEU A 204 5.13 -6.70 24.49
CA LEU A 204 4.45 -5.41 24.61
C LEU A 204 3.37 -5.39 25.70
N SER A 205 2.86 -6.56 26.14
CA SER A 205 1.98 -6.61 27.33
C SER A 205 2.72 -6.29 28.63
N ARG A 206 4.05 -6.33 28.62
CA ARG A 206 4.92 -5.99 29.76
C ARG A 206 5.49 -4.58 29.68
N SER A 207 5.15 -3.81 28.63
CA SER A 207 5.62 -2.42 28.52
C SER A 207 4.86 -1.50 29.49
N GLU A 208 5.42 -0.33 29.76
CA GLU A 208 4.74 0.74 30.49
C GLU A 208 4.51 1.92 29.54
N PRO A 209 3.25 2.24 29.16
CA PRO A 209 2.00 1.54 29.48
C PRO A 209 1.83 0.20 28.72
N PRO A 210 1.07 -0.78 29.27
CA PRO A 210 0.99 -2.14 28.72
C PRO A 210 0.11 -2.20 27.49
N MET A 211 0.65 -2.61 26.34
CA MET A 211 -0.15 -2.82 25.13
C MET A 211 -0.78 -4.21 25.13
N ARG A 212 -2.11 -4.26 25.03
CA ARG A 212 -2.85 -5.53 24.99
C ARG A 212 -2.57 -6.30 23.70
N ARG A 213 -2.79 -7.61 23.74
CA ARG A 213 -2.59 -8.51 22.60
C ARG A 213 -3.44 -8.11 21.39
N GLU A 214 -4.70 -7.73 21.57
CA GLU A 214 -5.61 -7.35 20.46
C GLU A 214 -5.10 -6.15 19.68
N VAL A 215 -4.53 -5.17 20.38
CA VAL A 215 -3.94 -3.96 19.80
C VAL A 215 -2.79 -4.34 18.88
N VAL A 216 -1.91 -5.23 19.34
CA VAL A 216 -0.76 -5.71 18.57
C VAL A 216 -1.22 -6.52 17.35
N LEU A 217 -2.19 -7.43 17.52
CA LEU A 217 -2.77 -8.21 16.43
C LEU A 217 -3.39 -7.31 15.36
N HIS A 218 -4.13 -6.28 15.77
CA HIS A 218 -4.77 -5.33 14.86
C HIS A 218 -3.75 -4.43 14.15
N MET A 219 -2.72 -3.95 14.86
CA MET A 219 -1.65 -3.14 14.26
C MET A 219 -0.84 -3.94 13.24
N LEU A 220 -0.60 -5.24 13.47
CA LEU A 220 0.15 -6.14 12.58
C LEU A 220 -0.71 -6.88 11.55
N ASP A 221 -2.01 -6.59 11.49
CA ASP A 221 -2.95 -7.21 10.55
C ASP A 221 -3.07 -8.73 10.69
N ALA A 222 -2.68 -9.29 11.83
CA ALA A 222 -2.64 -10.73 12.05
C ALA A 222 -4.02 -11.40 11.92
N ASP A 223 -5.08 -10.71 12.34
CA ASP A 223 -6.46 -11.20 12.23
C ASP A 223 -7.05 -11.04 10.82
N THR A 224 -6.42 -10.22 9.96
CA THR A 224 -6.99 -9.88 8.63
C THR A 224 -6.63 -10.86 7.53
N HIS A 225 -5.85 -11.90 7.83
CA HIS A 225 -5.53 -12.99 6.92
C HIS A 225 -6.68 -14.00 6.77
N ALA A 226 -7.79 -13.78 7.46
CA ALA A 226 -9.04 -14.44 7.16
C ALA A 226 -9.46 -14.12 5.71
N PHE A 227 -9.81 -15.17 4.98
CA PHE A 227 -10.37 -15.06 3.64
C PHE A 227 -11.67 -14.23 3.70
N SER A 228 -11.86 -13.28 2.77
CA SER A 228 -13.07 -12.46 2.68
C SER A 228 -13.46 -12.25 1.23
N MET A 229 -14.71 -12.58 0.88
CA MET A 229 -15.27 -12.42 -0.46
C MET A 229 -15.21 -10.95 -0.93
N ARG A 230 -15.42 -10.01 0.00
CA ARG A 230 -15.32 -8.56 -0.27
C ARG A 230 -13.95 -8.16 -0.79
N LYS A 231 -12.87 -8.66 -0.17
CA LYS A 231 -11.49 -8.39 -0.62
C LYS A 231 -11.24 -8.96 -2.01
N VAL A 232 -11.79 -10.13 -2.33
CA VAL A 232 -11.71 -10.73 -3.68
C VAL A 232 -12.42 -9.86 -4.71
N ARG A 233 -13.66 -9.41 -4.41
CA ARG A 233 -14.43 -8.51 -5.30
C ARG A 233 -13.74 -7.16 -5.50
N ALA A 234 -13.18 -6.56 -4.44
CA ALA A 234 -12.45 -5.30 -4.55
C ALA A 234 -11.21 -5.43 -5.44
N ASN A 235 -10.46 -6.53 -5.29
CA ASN A 235 -9.33 -6.82 -6.16
C ASN A 235 -9.75 -7.13 -7.60
N TRP A 236 -10.94 -7.72 -7.82
CA TRP A 236 -11.51 -7.93 -9.15
C TRP A 236 -11.86 -6.63 -9.87
N VAL A 237 -12.51 -5.68 -9.19
CA VAL A 237 -12.82 -4.37 -9.76
C VAL A 237 -11.53 -3.63 -10.16
N ARG A 238 -10.48 -3.76 -9.35
CA ARG A 238 -9.14 -3.25 -9.67
C ARG A 238 -8.56 -3.86 -10.95
N ILE A 239 -8.68 -5.18 -11.13
CA ILE A 239 -8.30 -5.87 -12.38
C ILE A 239 -9.07 -5.28 -13.58
N ILE A 240 -10.40 -5.14 -13.47
CA ILE A 240 -11.22 -4.58 -14.55
C ILE A 240 -10.79 -3.17 -14.89
N ASN A 241 -10.49 -2.31 -13.91
CA ASN A 241 -10.08 -0.93 -14.18
C ASN A 241 -8.75 -0.84 -14.94
N VAL A 242 -7.80 -1.75 -14.66
CA VAL A 242 -6.56 -1.86 -15.45
C VAL A 242 -6.87 -2.31 -16.88
N ILE A 243 -7.74 -3.32 -17.04
CA ILE A 243 -8.12 -3.84 -18.35
C ILE A 243 -8.95 -2.82 -19.13
N ALA A 244 -9.75 -1.97 -18.46
CA ALA A 244 -10.53 -0.91 -19.07
C ALA A 244 -9.64 0.07 -19.84
N GLY A 245 -8.47 0.43 -19.28
CA GLY A 245 -7.49 1.24 -20.01
C GLY A 245 -7.00 0.58 -21.30
N VAL A 246 -6.85 -0.75 -21.31
CA VAL A 246 -6.50 -1.51 -22.53
C VAL A 246 -7.69 -1.55 -23.50
N ILE A 247 -8.91 -1.75 -22.99
CA ILE A 247 -10.14 -1.72 -23.79
C ILE A 247 -10.32 -0.35 -24.44
N ASP A 248 -10.03 0.74 -23.75
CA ASP A 248 -10.13 2.09 -24.31
C ASP A 248 -9.10 2.33 -25.42
N ILE A 249 -7.90 1.75 -25.32
CA ILE A 249 -6.93 1.75 -26.43
C ILE A 249 -7.46 0.94 -27.62
N VAL A 250 -8.01 -0.25 -27.38
CA VAL A 250 -8.59 -1.09 -28.45
C VAL A 250 -9.76 -0.38 -29.13
N ARG A 251 -10.64 0.27 -28.36
CA ARG A 251 -11.73 1.10 -28.89
C ARG A 251 -11.21 2.28 -29.69
N TRP A 252 -10.15 2.95 -29.22
CA TRP A 252 -9.52 4.04 -29.97
C TRP A 252 -8.93 3.55 -31.31
N ILE A 253 -8.33 2.36 -31.34
CA ILE A 253 -7.86 1.73 -32.59
C ILE A 253 -9.04 1.44 -33.52
N ASP A 254 -10.15 0.93 -32.99
CA ASP A 254 -11.34 0.63 -33.79
C ASP A 254 -12.01 1.91 -34.32
N ASP A 255 -12.14 2.95 -33.49
CA ASP A 255 -12.59 4.29 -33.90
C ASP A 255 -11.69 4.90 -34.99
N THR A 256 -10.37 4.65 -34.91
CA THR A 256 -9.38 5.06 -35.92
C THR A 256 -9.55 4.24 -37.21
N ARG A 257 -9.88 2.94 -37.12
CA ARG A 257 -10.14 2.08 -38.27
C ARG A 257 -11.42 2.45 -39.01
N VAL A 258 -12.44 2.90 -38.28
CA VAL A 258 -13.75 3.32 -38.82
C VAL A 258 -13.75 4.78 -39.31
N TRP A 259 -12.61 5.49 -39.23
CA TRP A 259 -12.47 6.88 -39.69
C TRP A 259 -13.41 7.88 -39.02
N LYS A 260 -13.78 7.63 -37.76
CA LYS A 260 -14.68 8.50 -37.01
C LYS A 260 -14.12 9.92 -36.82
N ASN A 261 -12.79 10.03 -36.67
CA ASN A 261 -12.05 11.30 -36.59
C ASN A 261 -11.01 11.38 -37.72
N PRO A 262 -11.33 11.99 -38.87
CA PRO A 262 -10.49 11.93 -40.07
C PRO A 262 -9.12 12.61 -39.91
N THR A 263 -9.00 13.61 -39.05
CA THR A 263 -7.72 14.28 -38.78
C THR A 263 -6.76 13.41 -37.97
N ALA A 264 -7.29 12.68 -36.97
CA ALA A 264 -6.52 11.76 -36.15
C ALA A 264 -6.07 10.54 -36.95
N THR A 265 -6.94 9.99 -37.83
CA THR A 265 -6.57 8.86 -38.68
C THR A 265 -5.46 9.23 -39.66
N VAL A 266 -5.54 10.38 -40.33
CA VAL A 266 -4.48 10.85 -41.25
C VAL A 266 -3.14 11.00 -40.52
N LEU A 267 -3.14 11.55 -39.30
CA LEU A 267 -1.93 11.65 -38.47
C LEU A 267 -1.37 10.27 -38.09
N VAL A 268 -2.22 9.30 -37.73
CA VAL A 268 -1.77 7.93 -37.42
C VAL A 268 -1.18 7.25 -38.65
N HIS A 269 -1.77 7.43 -39.83
CA HIS A 269 -1.21 6.88 -41.08
C HIS A 269 0.11 7.56 -41.45
N ALA A 270 0.22 8.88 -41.30
CA ALA A 270 1.48 9.61 -41.52
C ALA A 270 2.58 9.14 -40.55
N LEU A 271 2.24 8.94 -39.28
CA LEU A 271 3.14 8.38 -38.27
C LEU A 271 3.55 6.94 -38.62
N LEU A 272 2.61 6.12 -39.09
CA LEU A 272 2.87 4.74 -39.50
C LEU A 272 3.82 4.67 -40.70
N VAL A 273 3.61 5.51 -41.71
CA VAL A 273 4.52 5.62 -42.87
C VAL A 273 5.92 6.03 -42.43
N LEU A 274 6.02 7.03 -41.53
CA LEU A 274 7.30 7.47 -40.96
C LEU A 274 8.02 6.33 -40.21
N LEU A 275 7.29 5.56 -39.40
CA LEU A 275 7.81 4.44 -38.60
C LEU A 275 8.26 3.27 -39.48
N VAL A 276 7.55 2.99 -40.57
CA VAL A 276 7.91 1.93 -41.52
C VAL A 276 9.18 2.30 -42.29
N TRP A 277 9.34 3.57 -42.68
CA TRP A 277 10.56 4.02 -43.36
C TRP A 277 11.77 4.12 -42.45
N PHE A 278 11.56 4.43 -41.17
CA PHE A 278 12.64 4.52 -40.19
C PHE A 278 12.37 3.59 -39.01
N PRO A 279 12.63 2.28 -39.14
CA PRO A 279 12.37 1.31 -38.07
C PRO A 279 13.20 1.60 -36.82
N ASP A 280 14.34 2.28 -36.95
CA ASP A 280 15.15 2.74 -35.82
C ASP A 280 14.42 3.78 -34.94
N LEU A 281 13.41 4.48 -35.46
CA LEU A 281 12.60 5.43 -34.70
C LEU A 281 11.44 4.80 -33.91
N ILE A 282 11.14 3.51 -34.08
CA ILE A 282 9.98 2.86 -33.42
C ILE A 282 10.10 2.91 -31.89
N VAL A 283 11.25 2.52 -31.35
CA VAL A 283 11.44 2.49 -29.89
C VAL A 283 11.57 3.89 -29.29
N PRO A 284 12.32 4.85 -29.89
CA PRO A 284 12.37 6.24 -29.44
C PRO A 284 11.02 6.95 -29.42
N THR A 285 10.20 6.77 -30.45
CA THR A 285 8.87 7.40 -30.54
C THR A 285 7.90 6.86 -29.49
N LEU A 286 7.91 5.55 -29.24
CA LEU A 286 7.13 4.94 -28.16
C LEU A 286 7.56 5.48 -26.77
N ALA A 287 8.86 5.55 -26.51
CA ALA A 287 9.39 6.08 -25.26
C ALA A 287 9.07 7.58 -25.07
N PHE A 288 9.13 8.37 -26.16
CA PHE A 288 8.73 9.77 -26.15
C PHE A 288 7.23 9.95 -25.89
N TYR A 289 6.38 9.08 -26.42
CA TYR A 289 4.94 9.12 -26.17
C TYR A 289 4.63 8.88 -24.68
N VAL A 290 5.28 7.90 -24.07
CA VAL A 290 5.19 7.65 -22.61
C VAL A 290 5.68 8.87 -21.80
N PHE A 291 6.78 9.50 -22.23
CA PHE A 291 7.28 10.74 -21.63
C PHE A 291 6.26 11.88 -21.75
N ALA A 292 5.67 12.10 -22.93
CA ALA A 292 4.72 13.18 -23.18
C ALA A 292 3.43 13.03 -22.37
N ILE A 293 2.86 11.81 -22.30
CA ILE A 293 1.71 11.52 -21.45
C ILE A 293 2.05 11.74 -19.98
N GLY A 294 3.25 11.28 -19.56
CA GLY A 294 3.78 11.58 -18.24
C GLY A 294 3.79 13.10 -17.99
N ALA A 295 4.54 13.87 -18.77
CA ALA A 295 4.66 15.32 -18.61
C ALA A 295 3.31 16.06 -18.61
N TRP A 296 2.35 15.60 -19.43
CA TRP A 296 0.99 16.14 -19.46
C TRP A 296 0.25 15.91 -18.13
N ASN A 297 0.28 14.68 -17.61
CA ASN A 297 -0.35 14.33 -16.34
C ASN A 297 0.27 15.04 -15.12
N TYR A 298 1.57 15.38 -15.17
CA TYR A 298 2.23 16.20 -14.14
C TYR A 298 1.54 17.55 -13.95
N ARG A 299 1.11 18.17 -15.06
CA ARG A 299 0.54 19.50 -15.08
C ARG A 299 -0.83 19.55 -14.41
N PHE A 300 -1.65 18.52 -14.62
CA PHE A 300 -2.97 18.39 -13.96
C PHE A 300 -2.85 18.00 -12.48
N LEU A 301 -1.84 17.21 -12.10
CA LEU A 301 -1.66 16.82 -10.70
C LEU A 301 -1.26 17.98 -9.78
N ARG A 302 -0.49 18.97 -10.27
CA ARG A 302 -0.13 20.16 -9.45
C ARG A 302 -1.38 20.87 -8.89
N SER A 303 -2.50 20.79 -9.59
CA SER A 303 -3.80 21.35 -9.17
C SER A 303 -4.55 20.49 -8.14
N SER A 304 -4.29 19.18 -8.07
CA SER A 304 -5.02 18.21 -7.21
C SER A 304 -4.27 17.82 -5.92
N LYS A 305 -3.01 18.26 -5.78
CA LYS A 305 -2.02 17.89 -4.74
C LYS A 305 -2.35 18.28 -3.28
N ALA A 306 -3.53 18.78 -2.96
CA ALA A 306 -3.83 19.32 -1.64
C ALA A 306 -4.08 18.23 -0.56
N ALA A 307 -4.61 17.07 -0.92
CA ALA A 307 -4.97 16.03 0.06
C ALA A 307 -4.05 14.81 -0.06
N LEU A 308 -3.45 14.40 1.07
CA LEU A 308 -2.78 13.11 1.13
C LEU A 308 -3.81 11.99 0.93
N PRO A 309 -3.46 10.92 0.19
CA PRO A 309 -4.27 9.72 0.08
C PRO A 309 -4.78 9.23 1.44
N HIS A 310 -6.08 9.26 1.67
CA HIS A 310 -6.70 8.61 2.83
C HIS A 310 -7.36 7.28 2.42
N PHE A 311 -7.83 6.55 3.42
CA PHE A 311 -8.64 5.35 3.21
C PHE A 311 -9.88 5.72 2.38
N ASP A 312 -10.17 4.93 1.34
CA ASP A 312 -11.30 5.16 0.43
C ASP A 312 -12.31 4.01 0.58
N PRO A 313 -13.41 4.19 1.34
CA PRO A 313 -14.39 3.13 1.60
C PRO A 313 -15.00 2.56 0.31
N LYS A 314 -15.20 3.42 -0.70
CA LYS A 314 -15.67 3.05 -2.05
C LYS A 314 -14.74 2.11 -2.79
N LEU A 315 -13.43 2.33 -2.69
CA LEU A 315 -12.42 1.49 -3.35
C LEU A 315 -12.36 0.09 -2.71
N SER A 316 -12.59 0.02 -1.39
CA SER A 316 -12.69 -1.24 -0.65
C SER A 316 -14.07 -1.91 -0.75
N LEU A 317 -15.00 -1.36 -1.56
CA LEU A 317 -16.40 -1.77 -1.68
C LEU A 317 -17.14 -1.87 -0.33
N ALA A 318 -16.64 -1.22 0.71
CA ALA A 318 -17.13 -1.41 2.07
C ALA A 318 -18.52 -0.77 2.29
N GLU A 319 -18.94 0.17 1.44
CA GLU A 319 -20.28 0.79 1.48
C GLU A 319 -21.38 -0.08 0.83
N ALA A 320 -21.03 -1.05 -0.01
CA ALA A 320 -21.98 -1.85 -0.80
C ALA A 320 -22.00 -3.34 -0.39
N VAL A 321 -21.67 -3.63 0.87
CA VAL A 321 -21.46 -5.01 1.36
C VAL A 321 -22.76 -5.59 1.90
N ASP A 322 -23.10 -6.80 1.44
CA ASP A 322 -24.21 -7.58 1.97
C ASP A 322 -23.88 -8.13 3.37
N ARG A 323 -24.90 -8.22 4.24
CA ARG A 323 -24.75 -8.71 5.63
C ARG A 323 -24.14 -10.12 5.71
N GLU A 324 -24.37 -10.96 4.72
CA GLU A 324 -23.79 -12.31 4.63
C GLU A 324 -22.27 -12.29 4.40
N GLU A 325 -21.76 -11.34 3.61
CA GLU A 325 -20.32 -11.20 3.34
C GLU A 325 -19.56 -10.66 4.56
N LEU A 326 -20.21 -9.77 5.33
CA LEU A 326 -19.73 -9.30 6.62
C LEU A 326 -19.67 -10.46 7.63
N ASP A 327 -20.72 -11.27 7.72
CA ASP A 327 -20.75 -12.43 8.61
C ASP A 327 -19.65 -13.46 8.28
N GLU A 328 -19.32 -13.65 7.00
CA GLU A 328 -18.20 -14.50 6.58
C GLU A 328 -16.84 -13.95 7.05
N GLU A 329 -16.63 -12.63 7.01
CA GLU A 329 -15.36 -12.00 7.42
C GLU A 329 -15.13 -12.04 8.95
N PHE A 330 -16.21 -12.11 9.74
CA PHE A 330 -16.14 -12.21 11.20
C PHE A 330 -16.28 -13.65 11.73
N ASP A 331 -16.53 -14.63 10.86
CA ASP A 331 -16.58 -16.05 11.24
C ASP A 331 -15.15 -16.59 11.42
N GLY A 332 -14.87 -17.13 12.61
CA GLY A 332 -13.58 -17.72 12.92
C GLY A 332 -13.36 -19.04 12.16
N MET A 333 -12.10 -19.49 12.10
CA MET A 333 -11.78 -20.84 11.63
C MET A 333 -11.41 -21.71 12.84
N PRO A 334 -12.10 -22.84 13.10
CA PRO A 334 -13.20 -23.45 12.32
C PRO A 334 -14.54 -22.69 12.43
N SER A 335 -15.33 -22.70 11.35
CA SER A 335 -16.62 -21.98 11.27
C SER A 335 -17.60 -22.49 12.33
N GLY A 336 -18.28 -21.55 13.00
CA GLY A 336 -19.35 -21.86 13.95
C GLY A 336 -20.72 -22.08 13.30
N ARG A 337 -20.81 -22.04 11.97
CA ARG A 337 -22.08 -22.01 11.22
C ARG A 337 -22.49 -23.40 10.72
N SER A 338 -23.76 -23.53 10.30
CA SER A 338 -24.30 -24.78 9.78
C SER A 338 -23.57 -25.20 8.47
N PRO A 339 -23.44 -26.51 8.22
CA PRO A 339 -22.71 -27.02 7.05
C PRO A 339 -23.32 -26.57 5.71
N GLU A 340 -24.62 -26.29 5.67
CA GLU A 340 -25.32 -25.78 4.48
C GLU A 340 -24.88 -24.36 4.11
N THR A 341 -24.72 -23.48 5.11
CA THR A 341 -24.19 -22.11 4.89
C THR A 341 -22.75 -22.15 4.41
N VAL A 342 -21.93 -23.07 4.95
CA VAL A 342 -20.55 -23.27 4.49
C VAL A 342 -20.51 -23.75 3.04
N ARG A 343 -21.39 -24.68 2.65
CA ARG A 343 -21.50 -25.15 1.27
C ARG A 343 -21.89 -24.02 0.31
N ALA A 344 -22.88 -23.20 0.68
CA ALA A 344 -23.29 -22.05 -0.12
C ALA A 344 -22.15 -21.02 -0.29
N ARG A 345 -21.36 -20.76 0.77
CA ARG A 345 -20.16 -19.89 0.70
C ARG A 345 -19.10 -20.49 -0.25
N TYR A 346 -18.87 -21.80 -0.17
CA TYR A 346 -17.93 -22.49 -1.06
C TYR A 346 -18.36 -22.43 -2.54
N ASP A 347 -19.65 -22.60 -2.83
CA ASP A 347 -20.15 -22.51 -4.21
C ASP A 347 -20.02 -21.07 -4.77
N LYS A 348 -20.30 -20.05 -3.95
CA LYS A 348 -20.01 -18.64 -4.30
C LYS A 348 -18.51 -18.44 -4.59
N LEU A 349 -17.64 -19.00 -3.74
CA LEU A 349 -16.18 -18.95 -3.94
C LEU A 349 -15.76 -19.62 -5.25
N ARG A 350 -16.35 -20.77 -5.58
CA ARG A 350 -16.07 -21.50 -6.82
C ARG A 350 -16.47 -20.68 -8.05
N ALA A 351 -17.61 -19.99 -8.01
CA ALA A 351 -18.06 -19.11 -9.09
C ALA A 351 -17.14 -17.91 -9.32
N VAL A 352 -16.66 -17.27 -8.24
CA VAL A 352 -15.69 -16.17 -8.34
C VAL A 352 -14.30 -16.70 -8.73
N GLY A 353 -13.90 -17.84 -8.18
CA GLY A 353 -12.66 -18.53 -8.53
C GLY A 353 -12.59 -18.87 -10.02
N ALA A 354 -13.68 -19.32 -10.64
CA ALA A 354 -13.75 -19.55 -12.08
C ALA A 354 -13.55 -18.25 -12.90
N ARG A 355 -14.07 -17.11 -12.42
CA ARG A 355 -13.86 -15.79 -13.05
C ARG A 355 -12.44 -15.25 -12.86
N VAL A 356 -11.80 -15.57 -11.73
CA VAL A 356 -10.41 -15.18 -11.44
C VAL A 356 -9.43 -16.09 -12.18
N GLN A 357 -9.73 -17.37 -12.34
CA GLN A 357 -8.90 -18.35 -13.05
C GLN A 357 -8.68 -17.99 -14.52
N THR A 358 -9.58 -17.22 -15.13
CA THR A 358 -9.42 -16.72 -16.50
C THR A 358 -8.57 -15.45 -16.60
N VAL A 359 -8.34 -14.74 -15.49
CA VAL A 359 -7.60 -13.47 -15.45
C VAL A 359 -6.66 -13.49 -14.25
N LEU A 360 -5.55 -14.20 -14.38
CA LEU A 360 -4.72 -14.55 -13.23
C LEU A 360 -4.03 -13.32 -12.60
N GLY A 361 -4.53 -12.98 -11.41
CA GLY A 361 -3.84 -12.54 -10.18
C GLY A 361 -2.73 -11.48 -10.26
N ASP A 362 -1.63 -11.79 -10.93
CA ASP A 362 -0.43 -10.96 -10.91
C ASP A 362 -0.52 -9.75 -11.87
N LEU A 363 -1.44 -9.81 -12.84
CA LEU A 363 -1.63 -8.76 -13.84
C LEU A 363 -2.19 -7.45 -13.25
N ALA A 364 -3.05 -7.49 -12.22
CA ALA A 364 -3.58 -6.26 -11.62
C ALA A 364 -2.55 -5.50 -10.81
N ALA A 365 -1.80 -6.22 -9.95
CA ALA A 365 -0.80 -5.58 -9.11
C ALA A 365 0.32 -4.97 -9.97
N GLN A 366 0.66 -5.58 -11.10
CA GLN A 366 1.64 -5.02 -12.03
C GLN A 366 1.06 -3.94 -12.94
N GLY A 367 -0.16 -4.11 -13.46
CA GLY A 367 -0.81 -3.13 -14.33
C GLY A 367 -1.13 -1.82 -13.64
N GLU A 368 -1.60 -1.85 -12.39
CA GLU A 368 -1.79 -0.63 -11.59
C GLU A 368 -0.48 0.07 -11.24
N ARG A 369 0.63 -0.67 -11.10
CA ARG A 369 1.97 -0.07 -10.89
C ARG A 369 2.44 0.65 -12.14
N VAL A 370 2.15 0.11 -13.32
CA VAL A 370 2.39 0.78 -14.61
C VAL A 370 1.50 2.02 -14.75
N GLN A 371 0.22 1.93 -14.37
CA GLN A 371 -0.67 3.09 -14.35
C GLN A 371 -0.22 4.15 -13.32
N ALA A 372 0.29 3.73 -12.15
CA ALA A 372 0.85 4.62 -11.14
C ALA A 372 2.09 5.39 -11.64
N LEU A 373 2.86 4.81 -12.59
CA LEU A 373 3.97 5.52 -13.23
C LEU A 373 3.52 6.66 -14.11
N VAL A 374 2.39 6.48 -14.79
CA VAL A 374 1.83 7.47 -15.73
C VAL A 374 1.01 8.55 -15.00
N THR A 375 0.49 8.24 -13.82
CA THR A 375 -0.44 9.11 -13.06
C THR A 375 0.23 9.98 -11.98
N TRP A 376 1.56 10.04 -11.91
CA TRP A 376 2.32 10.92 -11.00
C TRP A 376 2.02 10.76 -9.50
N ARG A 377 1.50 9.60 -9.10
CA ARG A 377 1.13 9.32 -7.70
C ARG A 377 2.32 9.43 -6.73
N ASP A 378 3.53 9.18 -7.24
CA ASP A 378 4.78 9.32 -6.50
C ASP A 378 5.74 10.23 -7.30
N PRO A 379 5.76 11.55 -7.04
CA PRO A 379 6.34 12.53 -7.95
C PRO A 379 7.85 12.36 -8.17
N ARG A 380 8.53 11.66 -7.26
CA ARG A 380 9.97 11.37 -7.37
C ARG A 380 10.22 10.14 -8.23
N ALA A 381 9.49 9.06 -7.99
CA ALA A 381 9.63 7.83 -8.77
C ALA A 381 9.24 8.08 -10.23
N THR A 382 8.09 8.71 -10.48
CA THR A 382 7.66 9.04 -11.85
C THR A 382 8.63 10.01 -12.53
N GLY A 383 9.23 10.96 -11.81
CA GLY A 383 10.29 11.83 -12.34
C GLY A 383 11.54 11.05 -12.78
N ILE A 384 12.01 10.08 -11.98
CA ILE A 384 13.14 9.20 -12.35
C ILE A 384 12.77 8.37 -13.59
N PHE A 385 11.57 7.80 -13.62
CA PHE A 385 11.11 6.97 -14.73
C PHE A 385 11.00 7.78 -16.03
N VAL A 386 10.38 8.95 -15.99
CA VAL A 386 10.23 9.84 -17.14
C VAL A 386 11.60 10.33 -17.62
N GLY A 387 12.51 10.69 -16.71
CA GLY A 387 13.90 11.03 -17.05
C GLY A 387 14.68 9.86 -17.65
N LEU A 388 14.51 8.65 -17.11
CA LEU A 388 15.13 7.43 -17.65
C LEU A 388 14.55 7.09 -19.04
N CYS A 389 13.25 7.20 -19.23
CA CYS A 389 12.61 7.03 -20.55
C CYS A 389 13.15 8.05 -21.56
N PHE A 390 13.38 9.29 -21.16
CA PHE A 390 14.00 10.30 -22.01
C PHE A 390 15.45 9.96 -22.36
N VAL A 391 16.25 9.56 -21.37
CA VAL A 391 17.65 9.13 -21.60
C VAL A 391 17.71 7.90 -22.49
N VAL A 392 16.83 6.91 -22.26
CA VAL A 392 16.72 5.71 -23.11
C VAL A 392 16.28 6.10 -24.52
N ALA A 393 15.30 6.99 -24.68
CA ALA A 393 14.90 7.49 -26.00
C ALA A 393 16.05 8.18 -26.73
N MET A 394 16.84 8.99 -26.01
CA MET A 394 18.02 9.68 -26.55
C MET A 394 19.13 8.68 -26.94
N ILE A 395 19.41 7.68 -26.11
CA ILE A 395 20.40 6.63 -26.41
C ILE A 395 19.96 5.79 -27.61
N LEU A 396 18.69 5.40 -27.67
CA LEU A 396 18.14 4.61 -28.78
C LEU A 396 18.00 5.42 -30.07
N TYR A 397 17.95 6.74 -29.98
CA TYR A 397 18.04 7.63 -31.14
C TYR A 397 19.47 7.74 -31.67
N LEU A 398 20.47 7.77 -30.77
CA LEU A 398 21.89 7.92 -31.14
C LEU A 398 22.55 6.59 -31.53
N VAL A 399 22.09 5.46 -30.99
CA VAL A 399 22.68 4.13 -31.20
C VAL A 399 21.74 3.30 -32.09
N PRO A 400 22.23 2.71 -33.21
CA PRO A 400 21.41 1.85 -34.06
C PRO A 400 20.76 0.71 -33.28
N THR A 401 19.48 0.46 -33.51
CA THR A 401 18.69 -0.54 -32.76
C THR A 401 19.28 -1.96 -32.85
N LYS A 402 19.95 -2.26 -33.97
CA LYS A 402 20.67 -3.52 -34.21
C LYS A 402 21.82 -3.74 -33.20
N MET A 403 22.54 -2.69 -32.82
CA MET A 403 23.62 -2.79 -31.83
C MET A 403 23.05 -3.00 -30.43
N VAL A 404 21.93 -2.37 -30.11
CA VAL A 404 21.22 -2.58 -28.84
C VAL A 404 20.67 -4.01 -28.76
N ALA A 405 20.12 -4.54 -29.85
CA ALA A 405 19.63 -5.92 -29.93
C ALA A 405 20.78 -6.94 -29.81
N MET A 406 21.94 -6.66 -30.41
CA MET A 406 23.12 -7.51 -30.27
C MET A 406 23.64 -7.50 -28.83
N ALA A 407 23.79 -6.32 -28.23
CA ALA A 407 24.24 -6.17 -26.84
C ALA A 407 23.27 -6.82 -25.85
N SER A 408 21.95 -6.67 -26.05
CA SER A 408 20.95 -7.31 -25.22
C SER A 408 20.95 -8.84 -25.39
N GLY A 409 21.16 -9.34 -26.62
CA GLY A 409 21.35 -10.77 -26.90
C GLY A 409 22.53 -11.34 -26.11
N PHE A 410 23.71 -10.72 -26.20
CA PHE A 410 24.89 -11.13 -25.42
C PHE A 410 24.64 -11.05 -23.90
N TYR A 411 23.90 -10.06 -23.43
CA TYR A 411 23.53 -9.94 -22.02
C TYR A 411 22.57 -11.05 -21.56
N CYS A 412 21.60 -11.45 -22.38
CA CYS A 412 20.65 -12.53 -22.06
C CYS A 412 21.32 -13.91 -22.07
N PHE A 413 22.20 -14.16 -23.05
CA PHE A 413 22.96 -15.40 -23.17
C PHE A 413 24.24 -15.44 -22.33
N ARG A 414 24.47 -14.41 -21.50
CA ARG A 414 25.51 -14.34 -20.47
C ARG A 414 25.57 -15.63 -19.65
N HIS A 415 26.79 -16.15 -19.50
CA HIS A 415 27.07 -17.35 -18.72
C HIS A 415 26.51 -17.22 -17.28
N PRO A 416 25.91 -18.29 -16.71
CA PRO A 416 25.24 -18.24 -15.40
C PRO A 416 26.13 -17.81 -14.23
N ILE A 417 27.47 -17.95 -14.33
CA ILE A 417 28.41 -17.40 -13.33
C ILE A 417 28.27 -15.90 -13.19
N PHE A 418 28.02 -15.21 -14.30
CA PHE A 418 27.81 -13.78 -14.26
C PHE A 418 26.35 -13.47 -13.95
N ARG A 419 25.37 -14.38 -14.03
CA ARG A 419 23.97 -14.00 -13.76
C ARG A 419 23.78 -13.65 -12.28
N ASP A 420 23.58 -12.37 -12.00
CA ASP A 420 23.26 -11.90 -10.67
C ASP A 420 21.91 -12.48 -10.25
N ARG A 421 21.86 -13.12 -9.07
CA ARG A 421 20.63 -13.67 -8.49
C ARG A 421 19.71 -12.59 -7.92
N MET A 422 20.09 -11.32 -8.03
CA MET A 422 19.31 -10.19 -7.57
C MET A 422 18.25 -9.80 -8.60
N PRO A 423 17.06 -9.33 -8.16
CA PRO A 423 16.09 -8.72 -9.06
C PRO A 423 16.69 -7.53 -9.79
N SER A 424 16.32 -7.34 -11.06
CA SER A 424 16.81 -6.24 -11.88
C SER A 424 16.48 -4.88 -11.24
N PRO A 425 17.32 -3.85 -11.43
CA PRO A 425 17.07 -2.50 -10.92
C PRO A 425 15.69 -1.94 -11.30
N ALA A 426 15.25 -2.23 -12.53
CA ALA A 426 13.92 -1.85 -13.00
C ALA A 426 12.82 -2.54 -12.19
N LEU A 427 12.92 -3.85 -11.97
CA LEU A 427 11.93 -4.60 -11.19
C LEU A 427 11.90 -4.15 -9.72
N ASN A 428 13.04 -3.76 -9.15
CA ASN A 428 13.10 -3.17 -7.80
C ASN A 428 12.39 -1.82 -7.74
N PHE A 429 12.63 -0.99 -8.74
CA PHE A 429 11.96 0.30 -8.88
C PHE A 429 10.43 0.10 -8.97
N PHE A 430 9.95 -0.82 -9.81
CA PHE A 430 8.52 -1.14 -9.91
C PHE A 430 7.91 -1.65 -8.60
N ARG A 431 8.64 -2.47 -7.84
CA ARG A 431 8.16 -3.03 -6.57
C ARG A 431 7.97 -1.97 -5.48
N ARG A 432 8.72 -0.87 -5.54
CA ARG A 432 8.68 0.23 -4.56
C ARG A 432 7.55 1.22 -4.80
N LEU A 433 6.94 1.20 -6.00
CA LEU A 433 5.85 2.10 -6.34
C LEU A 433 4.61 1.87 -5.46
N PRO A 434 3.86 2.95 -5.15
CA PRO A 434 2.60 2.84 -4.43
C PRO A 434 1.58 2.06 -5.25
N SER A 435 1.00 1.04 -4.62
CA SER A 435 -0.20 0.37 -5.13
C SER A 435 -1.43 0.91 -4.40
N LEU A 436 -2.60 0.73 -5.01
CA LEU A 436 -3.88 1.06 -4.39
C LEU A 436 -4.22 0.18 -3.19
N SER A 437 -3.49 -0.92 -2.99
CA SER A 437 -3.69 -1.84 -1.86
C SER A 437 -3.54 -1.16 -0.50
N ASP A 438 -2.74 -0.09 -0.39
CA ASP A 438 -2.59 0.67 0.85
C ASP A 438 -3.87 1.38 1.29
N ARG A 439 -4.82 1.59 0.36
CA ARG A 439 -6.12 2.22 0.62
C ARG A 439 -7.24 1.20 0.85
N LEU A 440 -6.95 -0.09 0.74
CA LEU A 440 -7.89 -1.17 1.05
C LEU A 440 -7.90 -1.45 2.56
N MET A 441 -9.03 -1.99 3.02
CA MET A 441 -9.27 -2.34 4.43
C MET A 441 -8.68 -3.70 4.79
#